data_AF-A0AAX6H753-F1
#
_entry.id   AF-A0AAX6H753-F1
#
_cell.length_a   1.000
_cell.length_b   1.000
_cell.length_c   1.000
_cell.angle_alpha   90.00
_cell.angle_beta   90.00
_cell.angle_gamma   90.00
#
_symmetry.space_group_name_H-M   'P 1'
#
loop_
_entity.id
_entity.type
_entity.pdbx_description
1 polymer ?
#
loop_
_entity_poly.entity_id
_entity_poly.type
_entity_poly.pdbx_seq_one_letter_code
_entity_poly.pdbx_strand_id
1 'polypeptide(L)'
;MQYLERRECEYDTKTLVDFYKEGDVLTPSVTGVIVFTATPNKESNKYYLGPAPLEEMARQIATATGPCGNNRQYLFLLEKALFDIGHEDDYVIKLANEVRRVLKKAAAAHLSLKSHLPLMHLNPVLETTVVDSR
;
A
#
# COMPACT_ATOMS: atom_id res chain seq x y z
N MET A 1 1.59 8.48 25.31
CA MET A 1 2.44 7.29 25.11
C MET A 1 1.66 6.02 24.79
N GLN A 2 0.72 5.55 25.61
CA GLN A 2 0.01 4.28 25.37
C GLN A 2 -0.64 4.12 23.98
N TYR A 3 -1.11 5.20 23.35
CA TYR A 3 -1.63 5.15 21.98
C TYR A 3 -0.56 4.73 20.96
N LEU A 4 0.63 5.34 21.02
CA LEU A 4 1.73 5.05 20.09
C LEU A 4 2.24 3.63 20.29
N GLU A 5 2.38 3.18 21.54
CA GLU A 5 2.81 1.80 21.83
C GLU A 5 1.86 0.74 21.26
N ARG A 6 0.57 1.05 21.11
CA ARG A 6 -0.39 0.15 20.44
C ARG A 6 -0.35 0.24 18.93
N ARG A 7 -0.18 1.45 18.39
CA ARG A 7 -0.17 1.67 16.94
C ARG A 7 1.10 1.14 16.29
N GLU A 8 2.23 1.35 16.97
CA GLU A 8 3.57 1.07 16.47
C GLU A 8 4.14 -0.24 17.07
N CYS A 9 3.27 -1.12 17.59
CA CYS A 9 3.63 -2.32 18.35
C CYS A 9 4.40 -3.38 17.56
N GLU A 10 4.41 -3.29 16.23
CA GLU A 10 5.09 -4.24 15.35
C GLU A 10 6.51 -3.80 14.97
N TYR A 11 6.97 -2.63 15.45
CA TYR A 11 8.37 -2.22 15.35
C TYR A 11 9.17 -2.74 16.54
N ASP A 12 10.46 -3.00 16.31
CA ASP A 12 11.35 -3.61 17.30
C ASP A 12 12.28 -2.63 18.00
N THR A 13 12.39 -1.39 17.50
CA THR A 13 13.27 -0.38 18.08
C THR A 13 12.56 0.93 18.32
N LYS A 14 12.88 1.55 19.46
CA LYS A 14 12.44 2.89 19.86
C LYS A 14 13.67 3.71 20.26
N THR A 15 13.97 4.75 19.50
CA THR A 15 15.13 5.61 19.73
C THR A 15 14.71 7.03 20.10
N LEU A 16 15.55 7.71 20.86
CA LEU A 16 15.45 9.15 21.08
C LEU A 16 16.46 9.82 20.16
N VAL A 17 15.97 10.72 19.32
CA VAL A 17 16.78 11.47 18.36
C VAL A 17 16.55 12.97 18.52
N ASP A 18 17.52 13.73 18.04
CA ASP A 18 17.39 15.16 17.91
C ASP A 18 16.82 15.51 16.53
N PHE A 19 15.82 16.38 16.50
CA PHE A 19 15.17 16.84 15.28
C PHE A 19 15.70 18.21 14.87
N TYR A 20 16.22 18.28 13.65
CA TYR A 20 16.80 19.48 13.06
C TYR A 20 15.87 20.00 11.97
N LYS A 21 15.67 21.32 11.94
CA LYS A 21 14.93 21.95 10.84
C LYS A 21 15.85 22.12 9.64
N GLU A 22 15.26 22.16 8.46
CA GLU A 22 15.99 22.49 7.25
C GLU A 22 16.75 23.82 7.40
N GLY A 23 18.02 23.82 7.00
CA GLY A 23 18.91 24.97 7.09
C GLY A 23 19.66 25.12 8.43
N ASP A 24 19.29 24.39 9.48
CA ASP A 24 19.99 24.40 10.77
C ASP A 24 20.44 22.99 11.17
N VAL A 25 21.71 22.69 10.91
CA VAL A 25 22.33 21.39 11.17
C VAL A 25 23.13 21.37 12.47
N LEU A 26 23.28 22.51 13.15
CA LEU A 26 24.14 22.63 14.32
C LEU A 26 23.34 22.65 15.62
N THR A 27 22.12 23.19 15.58
CA THR A 27 21.27 23.25 16.77
C THR A 27 19.95 22.52 16.54
N PRO A 28 19.62 21.51 17.38
CA PRO A 28 18.37 20.80 17.23
C PRO A 28 17.19 21.70 17.59
N SER A 29 16.15 21.66 16.76
CA SER A 29 14.90 22.37 17.03
C SER A 29 14.09 21.72 18.14
N VAL A 30 14.18 20.38 18.27
CA VAL A 30 13.57 19.60 19.35
C VAL A 30 14.50 18.45 19.68
N THR A 31 14.79 18.24 20.97
CA THR A 31 15.58 17.10 21.44
C THR A 31 14.68 16.00 22.00
N GLY A 32 15.15 14.76 21.99
CA GLY A 32 14.43 13.63 22.58
C GLY A 32 13.14 13.24 21.84
N VAL A 33 13.11 13.43 20.51
CA VAL A 33 12.01 12.95 19.67
C VAL A 33 12.05 11.43 19.62
N ILE A 34 10.91 10.80 19.89
CA ILE A 34 10.78 9.34 19.84
C ILE A 34 10.57 8.91 18.38
N VAL A 35 11.41 8.00 17.90
CA VAL A 35 11.27 7.36 16.59
C VAL A 35 11.11 5.86 16.78
N PHE A 36 10.09 5.29 16.14
CA PHE A 36 9.88 3.84 16.05
C PHE A 36 10.43 3.35 14.72
N THR A 37 11.32 2.36 14.75
CA THR A 37 11.97 1.80 13.55
C THR A 37 11.92 0.29 13.56
N ALA A 38 11.63 -0.30 12.41
CA ALA A 38 11.76 -1.72 12.14
C ALA A 38 13.19 -2.01 11.66
N THR A 39 13.91 -2.91 12.33
CA THR A 39 15.24 -3.36 11.88
C THR A 39 15.14 -4.55 10.91
N PRO A 40 16.23 -4.88 10.20
CA PRO A 40 16.32 -6.12 9.41
C PRO A 40 16.37 -7.42 10.23
N ASN A 41 16.36 -7.36 11.57
CA ASN A 41 16.40 -8.54 12.41
C ASN A 41 15.06 -9.28 12.34
N LYS A 42 15.05 -10.45 11.68
CA LYS A 42 13.83 -11.24 11.47
C LYS A 42 13.28 -11.90 12.73
N GLU A 43 14.08 -12.03 13.80
CA GLU A 43 13.60 -12.57 15.08
C GLU A 43 12.72 -11.56 15.79
N SER A 44 13.12 -10.29 15.80
CA SER A 44 12.38 -9.20 16.44
C SER A 44 11.36 -8.54 15.51
N ASN A 45 11.63 -8.51 14.20
CA ASN A 45 10.75 -7.95 13.18
C ASN A 45 10.39 -9.02 12.12
N LYS A 46 9.37 -9.82 12.46
CA LYS A 46 8.83 -10.88 11.58
C LYS A 46 8.26 -10.37 10.26
N TYR A 47 8.00 -9.07 10.12
CA TYR A 47 7.42 -8.46 8.92
C TYR A 47 8.46 -7.89 7.96
N TYR A 48 9.75 -7.93 8.31
CA TYR A 48 10.81 -7.49 7.40
C TYR A 48 10.97 -8.45 6.21
N LEU A 49 10.54 -7.99 5.03
CA LEU A 49 10.65 -8.76 3.78
C LEU A 49 12.02 -8.62 3.10
N GLY A 50 12.76 -7.54 3.39
CA GLY A 50 14.03 -7.23 2.75
C GLY A 50 13.91 -6.36 1.50
N PRO A 51 15.05 -6.01 0.88
CA PRO A 51 15.07 -5.29 -0.38
C PRO A 51 14.46 -6.15 -1.50
N ALA A 52 13.74 -5.52 -2.41
CA ALA A 52 13.12 -6.18 -3.55
C ALA A 52 13.24 -5.31 -4.83
N PRO A 53 13.16 -5.90 -6.02
CA PRO A 53 13.03 -5.16 -7.26
C PRO A 53 11.82 -4.22 -7.25
N LEU A 54 11.98 -3.02 -7.81
CA LEU A 54 10.94 -1.98 -7.85
C LEU A 54 9.59 -2.52 -8.37
N GLU A 55 9.63 -3.29 -9.46
CA GLU A 55 8.42 -3.82 -10.08
C GLU A 55 7.70 -4.85 -9.19
N GLU A 56 8.45 -5.64 -8.40
CA GLU A 56 7.87 -6.62 -7.46
C GLU A 56 7.17 -5.90 -6.31
N MET A 57 7.84 -4.90 -5.72
CA MET A 57 7.23 -4.05 -4.70
C MET A 57 5.97 -3.37 -5.22
N ALA A 58 6.01 -2.81 -6.43
CA ALA A 58 4.86 -2.15 -7.01
C ALA A 58 3.69 -3.11 -7.28
N ARG A 59 3.95 -4.34 -7.76
CA ARG A 59 2.91 -5.37 -7.94
C ARG A 59 2.25 -5.74 -6.61
N GLN A 60 3.04 -5.91 -5.56
CA GLN A 60 2.54 -6.19 -4.22
C GLN A 60 1.70 -5.02 -3.69
N ILE A 61 2.21 -3.79 -3.77
CA ILE A 61 1.50 -2.59 -3.29
C ILE A 61 0.19 -2.36 -4.06
N ALA A 62 0.19 -2.57 -5.39
CA ALA A 62 -0.99 -2.34 -6.23
C ALA A 62 -2.20 -3.22 -5.85
N THR A 63 -1.95 -4.42 -5.31
CA THR A 63 -2.96 -5.45 -5.05
C THR A 63 -3.21 -5.69 -3.55
N ALA A 64 -2.24 -5.40 -2.68
CA ALA A 64 -2.35 -5.63 -1.23
C ALA A 64 -3.45 -4.78 -0.57
N THR A 65 -4.23 -5.41 0.30
CA THR A 65 -5.29 -4.78 1.10
C THR A 65 -5.25 -5.33 2.51
N GLY A 66 -5.47 -4.48 3.51
CA GLY A 66 -5.54 -4.85 4.91
C GLY A 66 -6.71 -4.16 5.63
N PRO A 67 -6.79 -4.29 6.96
CA PRO A 67 -7.87 -3.68 7.76
C PRO A 67 -8.00 -2.16 7.58
N CYS A 68 -6.90 -1.49 7.24
CA CYS A 68 -6.84 -0.03 7.03
C CYS A 68 -7.05 0.40 5.57
N GLY A 69 -7.45 -0.52 4.68
CA GLY A 69 -7.66 -0.26 3.26
C GLY A 69 -6.54 -0.76 2.35
N ASN A 70 -6.46 -0.21 1.14
CA ASN A 70 -5.53 -0.67 0.11
C ASN A 70 -4.15 -0.02 0.27
N ASN A 71 -3.08 -0.81 0.06
CA ASN A 71 -1.71 -0.36 0.26
C ASN A 71 -1.29 0.75 -0.74
N ARG A 72 -1.85 0.78 -1.96
CA ARG A 72 -1.57 1.86 -2.92
C ARG A 72 -2.03 3.23 -2.42
N GLN A 73 -3.12 3.27 -1.64
CA GLN A 73 -3.64 4.51 -1.06
C GLN A 73 -2.63 5.09 -0.07
N TYR A 74 -2.03 4.23 0.77
CA TYR A 74 -0.99 4.63 1.70
C TYR A 74 0.19 5.29 0.97
N LEU A 75 0.71 4.63 -0.06
CA LEU A 75 1.83 5.16 -0.85
C LEU A 75 1.51 6.51 -1.51
N PHE A 76 0.32 6.67 -2.11
CA PHE A 76 -0.07 7.92 -2.76
C PHE A 76 -0.31 9.07 -1.76
N LEU A 77 -0.82 8.76 -0.57
CA LEU A 77 -0.94 9.75 0.50
C LEU A 77 0.43 10.19 1.02
N LEU A 78 1.40 9.26 1.12
CA LEU A 78 2.77 9.58 1.48
C LEU A 78 3.43 10.49 0.44
N GLU A 79 3.36 10.12 -0.85
CA GLU A 79 3.87 10.93 -1.96
C GLU A 79 3.25 12.34 -1.95
N LYS A 80 1.93 12.45 -1.78
CA LYS A 80 1.24 13.75 -1.69
C LYS A 80 1.70 14.55 -0.47
N ALA A 81 1.81 13.93 0.71
CA ALA A 81 2.21 14.63 1.92
C ALA A 81 3.64 15.18 1.81
N LEU A 82 4.57 14.42 1.21
CA LEU A 82 5.95 14.85 0.95
C LEU A 82 5.99 16.02 -0.05
N PHE A 83 5.18 15.96 -1.11
CA PHE A 83 5.03 17.06 -2.06
C PHE A 83 4.47 18.32 -1.39
N ASP A 84 3.40 18.19 -0.60
CA ASP A 84 2.72 19.32 0.05
C ASP A 84 3.65 20.10 1.00
N ILE A 85 4.64 19.43 1.60
CA ILE A 85 5.65 20.05 2.48
C ILE A 85 6.93 20.47 1.75
N GLY A 86 7.03 20.28 0.43
CA GLY A 86 8.20 20.63 -0.38
C GLY A 86 9.41 19.70 -0.21
N HIS A 87 9.21 18.50 0.34
CA HIS A 87 10.27 17.50 0.58
C HIS A 87 9.99 16.20 -0.17
N GLU A 88 9.84 16.32 -1.49
CA GLU A 88 9.69 15.17 -2.39
C GLU A 88 10.82 14.15 -2.23
N ASP A 89 10.49 12.86 -2.33
CA ASP A 89 11.45 11.76 -2.28
C ASP A 89 11.43 11.00 -3.61
N ASP A 90 12.57 10.98 -4.30
CA ASP A 90 12.74 10.36 -5.61
C ASP A 90 12.33 8.88 -5.61
N TYR A 91 12.63 8.16 -4.53
CA TYR A 91 12.31 6.75 -4.42
C TYR A 91 10.81 6.54 -4.23
N VAL A 92 10.16 7.33 -3.37
CA VAL A 92 8.69 7.31 -3.18
C VAL A 92 7.97 7.63 -4.49
N ILE A 93 8.40 8.68 -5.20
CA ILE A 93 7.84 9.08 -6.50
C ILE A 93 8.01 7.96 -7.53
N LYS A 94 9.22 7.39 -7.63
CA LYS A 94 9.52 6.31 -8.56
C LYS A 94 8.66 5.07 -8.29
N LEU A 95 8.50 4.69 -7.01
CA LEU A 95 7.66 3.56 -6.61
C LEU A 95 6.18 3.84 -6.88
N ALA A 96 5.68 5.04 -6.58
CA ALA A 96 4.30 5.43 -6.84
C ALA A 96 3.97 5.40 -8.33
N ASN A 97 4.87 5.90 -9.17
CA ASN A 97 4.74 5.83 -10.63
C ASN A 97 4.70 4.39 -11.15
N GLU A 98 5.53 3.52 -10.58
CA GLU A 98 5.54 2.10 -10.94
C GLU A 98 4.24 1.39 -10.53
N VAL A 99 3.68 1.71 -9.36
CA VAL A 99 2.34 1.24 -8.95
C VAL A 99 1.26 1.73 -9.91
N ARG A 100 1.26 3.01 -10.30
CA ARG A 100 0.32 3.55 -11.31
C ARG A 100 0.44 2.79 -12.64
N ARG A 101 1.65 2.46 -13.07
CA ARG A 101 1.91 1.68 -14.30
C ARG A 101 1.30 0.28 -14.21
N VAL A 102 1.51 -0.42 -13.10
CA VAL A 102 0.93 -1.75 -12.86
C VAL A 102 -0.60 -1.70 -12.92
N LEU A 103 -1.23 -0.71 -12.29
CA LEU A 103 -2.69 -0.55 -12.29
C LEU A 103 -3.24 -0.28 -13.70
N LYS A 104 -2.57 0.57 -14.49
CA LYS A 104 -2.93 0.83 -15.90
C LYS A 104 -2.86 -0.45 -16.75
N LYS A 105 -1.80 -1.25 -16.58
CA LYS A 105 -1.66 -2.55 -17.28
C LYS A 105 -2.78 -3.51 -16.91
N ALA A 106 -3.14 -3.61 -15.63
CA ALA A 106 -4.23 -4.46 -15.18
C ALA A 106 -5.59 -4.03 -15.75
N ALA A 107 -5.86 -2.72 -15.79
CA ALA A 107 -7.08 -2.18 -16.40
C ALA A 107 -7.16 -2.47 -17.91
N ALA A 108 -6.05 -2.27 -18.64
CA ALA A 108 -5.98 -2.54 -20.08
C ALA A 108 -6.18 -4.04 -20.40
N ALA A 109 -5.57 -4.94 -19.61
CA ALA A 109 -5.76 -6.38 -19.77
C ALA A 109 -7.24 -6.79 -19.54
N HIS A 110 -7.89 -6.20 -18.53
CA HIS A 110 -9.30 -6.46 -18.22
C HIS A 110 -10.25 -5.96 -19.32
N LEU A 111 -9.96 -4.79 -19.92
CA LEU A 111 -10.71 -4.27 -21.08
C LEU A 111 -10.56 -5.18 -22.30
N SER A 112 -9.34 -5.65 -22.59
CA SER A 112 -9.08 -6.59 -23.69
C SER A 112 -9.84 -7.90 -23.51
N LEU A 113 -9.83 -8.50 -22.31
CA LEU A 113 -10.57 -9.74 -22.03
C LEU A 113 -12.08 -9.59 -22.23
N LYS A 114 -12.66 -8.46 -21.81
CA LYS A 114 -14.10 -8.17 -22.00
C LYS A 114 -14.48 -8.00 -23.47
N SER A 115 -13.59 -7.49 -24.31
CA SER A 115 -13.84 -7.38 -25.75
C SER A 115 -13.82 -8.72 -26.49
N HIS A 116 -13.23 -9.76 -25.89
CA HIS A 116 -13.09 -11.09 -26.50
C HIS A 116 -14.02 -12.18 -25.95
N LEU A 117 -14.89 -11.87 -24.99
CA LEU A 117 -15.92 -12.80 -24.53
C LEU A 117 -17.12 -12.78 -25.49
N PRO A 118 -17.43 -13.86 -26.24
CA PRO A 118 -18.70 -13.95 -26.94
C PRO A 118 -19.82 -13.93 -25.90
N LEU A 119 -20.86 -13.14 -26.19
CA LEU A 119 -22.06 -12.99 -25.38
C LEU A 119 -22.77 -14.36 -25.31
N MET A 120 -22.45 -15.18 -24.30
CA MET A 120 -23.15 -16.44 -24.07
C MET A 120 -24.58 -16.11 -23.68
N HIS A 121 -25.47 -16.24 -24.66
CA HIS A 121 -26.92 -16.23 -24.45
C HIS A 121 -27.26 -17.31 -23.43
N LEU A 122 -27.57 -16.90 -22.20
CA LEU A 122 -28.26 -17.75 -21.24
C LEU A 122 -29.68 -17.92 -21.77
N ASN A 123 -29.97 -19.08 -22.35
CA ASN A 123 -31.35 -19.44 -22.69
C ASN A 123 -32.17 -19.51 -21.40
N PRO A 124 -33.40 -18.95 -21.37
CA PRO A 124 -34.29 -19.10 -20.23
C PRO A 124 -34.63 -20.57 -20.07
N VAL A 125 -34.40 -21.11 -18.86
CA VAL A 125 -34.89 -22.45 -18.49
C VAL A 125 -36.42 -22.37 -18.47
N LEU A 126 -37.06 -23.21 -19.28
CA LEU A 126 -38.51 -23.35 -19.30
C LEU A 126 -38.95 -24.03 -17.99
N GLU A 127 -39.67 -23.30 -17.13
CA GLU A 127 -40.39 -23.88 -15.99
C GLU A 127 -41.54 -24.74 -16.53
N THR A 128 -41.39 -26.06 -16.44
CA THR A 128 -42.48 -26.99 -16.70
C THR A 128 -43.42 -26.99 -15.50
N THR A 129 -44.61 -26.43 -15.69
CA THR A 129 -45.76 -26.60 -14.81
C THR A 129 -46.10 -28.08 -14.64
N VAL A 130 -46.03 -28.60 -13.42
CA VAL A 130 -46.70 -29.87 -13.07
C VAL A 130 -48.09 -29.54 -12.56
N VAL A 131 -49.07 -29.99 -13.32
CA VAL A 131 -50.51 -29.87 -13.08
C VAL A 131 -50.92 -30.86 -11.99
N ASP A 132 -51.72 -30.35 -11.07
CA ASP A 132 -52.47 -31.06 -10.03
C ASP A 132 -53.39 -32.17 -10.61
N SER A 133 -53.46 -33.31 -9.93
CA SER A 133 -54.54 -34.29 -10.12
C SER A 133 -54.83 -35.00 -8.80
N ARG A 134 -55.86 -34.47 -8.13
CA ARG A 134 -56.98 -35.14 -7.45
C ARG A 134 -56.68 -36.25 -6.45
#